data_AF-A0A225UN96-F1
#
_entry.id   AF-A0A225UN96-F1
#
_cell.length_a   1.000
_cell.length_b   1.000
_cell.length_c   1.000
_cell.angle_alpha   90.00
_cell.angle_beta   90.00
_cell.angle_gamma   90.00
#
_symmetry.space_group_name_H-M   'P 1'
#
loop_
_entity.id
_entity.type
_entity.pdbx_description
1 polymer ?
#
loop_
_entity_poly.entity_id
_entity_poly.type
_entity_poly.pdbx_seq_one_letter_code
_entity_poly.pdbx_strand_id
1 'polypeptide(L)'
;MSPRTTKPTAVPSSQEEAPLAVVCKPTATDATRDILYVYEGELHVIAVSPKTRGISLRSMIVQQLGLKLRPAAIRLIVLRKEDGTWANQDDADTTFGVELRYPLPISKLLPQLGEDSDMIHLRVESVARRRSTPKDGNLNTAEEAVNRYNEAMSKKRKATEQTVPFSKCDKTTTDDLHKYITTDKYTQQAEKLPVQYVSDIKRDYAKNIKARGVPWDLSEHDRHVFIESVLVTCINAAQDQIDGEFTDPEERKQNSLTIRSEYEIKDAALAGVGKADWVIKKGNRMVVVIEAMRCDVTYAKYQNIAAMETARCVNKMIRNSWQSIKGICTDFQSWVFVSRDNKSVCMDDTSVVISNTPELPYNLLNIANKVYGMLVHL
;
A
#
# COMPACT_ATOMS: atom_id res chain seq x y z
N MET A 1 43.74 -74.88 -42.86
CA MET A 1 43.74 -74.44 -44.28
C MET A 1 43.21 -73.01 -44.33
N SER A 2 44.06 -72.05 -44.68
CA SER A 2 43.72 -70.63 -44.98
C SER A 2 42.90 -70.52 -46.30
N PRO A 3 42.51 -69.33 -46.83
CA PRO A 3 42.16 -68.00 -46.25
C PRO A 3 40.92 -67.32 -46.92
N ARG A 4 40.41 -66.19 -46.39
CA ARG A 4 40.36 -64.83 -47.03
C ARG A 4 39.31 -63.87 -46.42
N THR A 5 39.81 -62.69 -46.00
CA THR A 5 39.33 -61.28 -46.14
C THR A 5 37.82 -61.00 -46.34
N THR A 6 37.18 -60.04 -45.65
CA THR A 6 37.41 -58.58 -45.74
C THR A 6 36.80 -57.74 -44.59
N LYS A 7 37.55 -56.70 -44.21
CA LYS A 7 37.23 -55.32 -43.72
C LYS A 7 36.15 -55.02 -42.65
N PRO A 8 36.44 -54.10 -41.70
CA PRO A 8 35.55 -53.75 -40.59
C PRO A 8 34.75 -52.46 -40.83
N THR A 9 33.52 -52.43 -40.33
CA THR A 9 32.78 -51.19 -40.07
C THR A 9 32.20 -51.29 -38.65
N ALA A 10 32.77 -50.51 -37.73
CA ALA A 10 32.28 -50.37 -36.36
C ALA A 10 31.25 -49.24 -36.31
N VAL A 11 30.10 -49.52 -35.69
CA VAL A 11 29.15 -48.54 -35.16
C VAL A 11 28.90 -48.92 -33.70
N PRO A 12 29.26 -48.09 -32.71
CA PRO A 12 28.75 -48.24 -31.36
C PRO A 12 27.72 -47.15 -31.03
N SER A 13 26.61 -47.65 -30.49
CA SER A 13 25.74 -47.08 -29.45
C SER A 13 25.88 -45.59 -29.12
N SER A 14 24.88 -44.81 -29.49
CA SER A 14 24.57 -43.53 -28.87
C SER A 14 24.01 -43.76 -27.45
N GLN A 15 24.83 -43.44 -26.45
CA GLN A 15 24.37 -43.13 -25.11
C GLN A 15 23.70 -41.75 -25.10
N GLU A 16 22.68 -41.66 -24.27
CA GLU A 16 21.89 -40.49 -23.93
C GLU A 16 22.75 -39.47 -23.18
N GLU A 17 23.12 -38.37 -23.85
CA GLU A 17 23.69 -37.16 -23.25
C GLU A 17 22.70 -36.00 -23.39
N ALA A 18 22.44 -35.32 -22.28
CA ALA A 18 21.59 -34.14 -22.19
C ALA A 18 22.12 -33.01 -23.11
N PRO A 19 21.26 -32.28 -23.84
CA PRO A 19 21.73 -31.21 -24.69
C PRO A 19 22.19 -30.02 -23.85
N LEU A 20 23.51 -29.79 -23.92
CA LEU A 20 24.22 -28.57 -23.57
C LEU A 20 23.57 -27.34 -24.22
N ALA A 21 23.61 -26.24 -23.47
CA ALA A 21 23.13 -24.92 -23.84
C ALA A 21 23.60 -24.50 -25.24
N VAL A 22 22.64 -24.14 -26.09
CA VAL A 22 22.90 -23.54 -27.40
C VAL A 22 23.42 -22.12 -27.20
N VAL A 23 24.72 -21.94 -27.40
CA VAL A 23 25.35 -20.63 -27.60
C VAL A 23 25.06 -20.18 -29.03
N CYS A 24 24.09 -19.28 -29.20
CA CYS A 24 23.86 -18.56 -30.45
C CYS A 24 24.48 -17.15 -30.36
N LYS A 25 25.49 -16.87 -31.20
CA LYS A 25 26.00 -15.51 -31.43
C LYS A 25 24.94 -14.66 -32.15
N PRO A 26 24.78 -13.35 -31.84
CA PRO A 26 23.77 -12.51 -32.47
C PRO A 26 24.24 -11.97 -33.84
N THR A 27 23.40 -12.15 -34.85
CA THR A 27 23.47 -11.45 -36.14
C THR A 27 22.84 -10.06 -35.98
N ALA A 28 23.58 -9.03 -36.39
CA ALA A 28 23.21 -7.62 -36.26
C ALA A 28 21.96 -7.25 -37.08
N THR A 29 20.83 -7.09 -36.40
CA THR A 29 19.63 -6.39 -36.86
C THR A 29 19.05 -5.66 -35.65
N ASP A 30 18.92 -4.33 -35.73
CA ASP A 30 18.40 -3.41 -34.69
C ASP A 30 18.67 -3.89 -33.25
N ALA A 31 19.91 -3.73 -32.78
CA ALA A 31 20.42 -4.32 -31.53
C ALA A 31 19.39 -4.30 -30.39
N THR A 32 18.77 -5.45 -30.15
CA THR A 32 17.85 -5.66 -29.04
C THR A 32 18.63 -5.57 -27.74
N ARG A 33 17.97 -5.10 -26.69
CA ARG A 33 18.52 -5.04 -25.33
C ARG A 33 17.82 -6.09 -24.49
N ASP A 34 18.60 -6.83 -23.72
CA ASP A 34 18.07 -7.76 -22.74
C ASP A 34 17.67 -7.01 -21.48
N ILE A 35 16.47 -7.32 -20.99
CA ILE A 35 15.97 -6.85 -19.70
C ILE A 35 15.81 -8.08 -18.81
N LEU A 36 16.58 -8.13 -17.72
CA LEU A 36 16.35 -9.03 -16.60
C LEU A 36 15.22 -8.53 -15.71
N TYR A 37 14.27 -9.40 -15.40
CA TYR A 37 13.16 -9.10 -14.50
C TYR A 37 12.79 -10.29 -13.63
N VAL A 38 12.22 -10.03 -12.46
CA VAL A 38 11.70 -11.05 -11.54
C VAL A 38 10.18 -11.04 -11.53
N TYR A 39 9.55 -12.21 -11.58
CA TYR A 39 8.12 -12.42 -11.42
C TYR A 39 7.88 -13.61 -10.47
N GLU A 40 7.13 -13.41 -9.38
CA GLU A 40 6.85 -14.46 -8.38
C GLU A 40 8.11 -15.18 -7.84
N GLY A 41 9.23 -14.46 -7.74
CA GLY A 41 10.52 -15.00 -7.26
C GLY A 41 11.35 -15.71 -8.34
N GLU A 42 10.83 -15.83 -9.57
CA GLU A 42 11.56 -16.42 -10.70
C GLU A 42 12.20 -15.35 -11.59
N LEU A 43 13.42 -15.62 -12.05
CA LEU A 43 14.18 -14.73 -12.93
C LEU A 43 13.88 -15.01 -14.41
N HIS A 44 13.64 -13.94 -15.16
CA HIS A 44 13.34 -13.99 -16.58
C HIS A 44 14.13 -12.93 -17.36
N VAL A 45 14.32 -13.20 -18.66
CA VAL A 45 14.99 -12.29 -19.61
C VAL A 45 14.09 -12.02 -20.80
N ILE A 46 13.99 -10.76 -21.22
CA ILE A 46 13.30 -10.38 -22.45
C ILE A 46 14.15 -9.46 -23.32
N ALA A 47 14.33 -9.84 -24.58
CA ALA A 47 15.00 -9.03 -25.59
C ALA A 47 14.02 -8.03 -26.22
N VAL A 48 14.35 -6.73 -26.17
CA VAL A 48 13.46 -5.67 -26.63
C VAL A 48 14.19 -4.58 -27.43
N SER A 49 13.50 -3.95 -28.37
CA SER A 49 14.06 -2.77 -29.06
C SER A 49 14.31 -1.62 -28.07
N PRO A 50 15.39 -0.83 -28.21
CA PRO A 50 15.64 0.35 -27.37
C PRO A 50 14.52 1.41 -27.39
N LYS A 51 13.67 1.39 -28.44
CA LYS A 51 12.52 2.30 -28.62
C LYS A 51 11.26 1.81 -27.91
N THR A 52 11.26 0.61 -27.34
CA THR A 52 10.10 0.03 -26.64
C THR A 52 9.64 0.94 -25.50
N ARG A 53 8.33 1.12 -25.37
CA ARG A 53 7.72 1.90 -24.28
C ARG A 53 7.21 0.98 -23.19
N GLY A 54 6.99 1.51 -21.99
CA GLY A 54 6.51 0.72 -20.85
C GLY A 54 5.24 -0.10 -21.12
N ILE A 55 4.28 0.42 -21.89
CA ILE A 55 3.06 -0.33 -22.26
C ILE A 55 3.36 -1.53 -23.18
N SER A 56 4.26 -1.35 -24.15
CA SER A 56 4.66 -2.42 -25.07
C SER A 56 5.45 -3.48 -24.32
N LEU A 57 6.34 -3.08 -23.42
CA LEU A 57 7.08 -4.00 -22.56
C LEU A 57 6.15 -4.85 -21.68
N ARG A 58 5.11 -4.25 -21.09
CA ARG A 58 4.07 -5.00 -20.35
C ARG A 58 3.39 -6.06 -21.22
N SER A 59 3.01 -5.69 -22.45
CA SER A 59 2.37 -6.63 -23.37
C SER A 59 3.30 -7.80 -23.73
N MET A 60 4.58 -7.52 -23.96
CA MET A 60 5.57 -8.54 -24.26
C MET A 60 5.82 -9.48 -23.08
N ILE A 61 5.92 -8.96 -21.86
CA ILE A 61 6.08 -9.77 -20.63
C ILE A 61 4.85 -10.65 -20.38
N VAL A 62 3.63 -10.10 -20.51
CA VAL A 62 2.39 -10.89 -20.39
C VAL A 62 2.38 -12.05 -21.37
N GLN A 63 2.77 -11.80 -22.61
CA GLN A 63 2.83 -12.83 -23.65
C GLN A 63 3.92 -13.88 -23.36
N GLN A 64 5.12 -13.45 -22.94
CA GLN A 64 6.24 -14.34 -22.61
C GLN A 64 5.90 -15.29 -21.44
N LEU A 65 5.27 -14.75 -20.40
CA LEU A 65 4.87 -15.51 -19.21
C LEU A 65 3.56 -16.29 -19.41
N GLY A 66 2.94 -16.24 -20.59
CA GLY A 66 1.66 -16.92 -20.86
C GLY A 66 0.50 -16.46 -19.97
N LEU A 67 0.57 -15.24 -19.42
CA LEU A 67 -0.41 -14.75 -18.46
C LEU A 67 -1.72 -14.42 -19.16
N LYS A 68 -2.85 -14.93 -18.63
CA LYS A 68 -4.22 -14.55 -19.07
C LYS A 68 -4.63 -13.17 -18.51
N LEU A 69 -3.72 -12.22 -18.49
CA LEU A 69 -3.89 -10.88 -17.94
C LEU A 69 -3.85 -9.83 -19.04
N ARG A 70 -4.49 -8.68 -18.83
CA ARG A 70 -4.29 -7.52 -19.70
C ARG A 70 -2.92 -6.91 -19.37
N PRO A 71 -2.19 -6.30 -20.32
CA PRO A 71 -0.92 -5.62 -20.04
C PRO A 71 -1.01 -4.56 -18.93
N ALA A 72 -2.16 -3.88 -18.81
CA ALA A 72 -2.42 -2.92 -17.73
C ALA A 72 -2.61 -3.56 -16.33
N ALA A 73 -2.79 -4.88 -16.26
CA ALA A 73 -2.96 -5.64 -15.02
C ALA A 73 -1.64 -6.18 -14.46
N ILE A 74 -0.50 -5.77 -15.02
CA ILE A 74 0.81 -5.97 -14.43
C ILE A 74 1.48 -4.61 -14.21
N ARG A 75 2.21 -4.47 -13.11
CA ARG A 75 3.09 -3.33 -12.83
C ARG A 75 4.52 -3.74 -13.11
N LEU A 76 5.30 -2.81 -13.65
CA LEU A 76 6.74 -2.97 -13.84
C LEU A 76 7.42 -2.01 -12.87
N ILE A 77 8.07 -2.56 -11.86
CA ILE A 77 8.73 -1.81 -10.80
C ILE A 77 10.23 -1.77 -11.12
N VAL A 78 10.80 -0.60 -11.39
CA VAL A 78 12.23 -0.42 -11.68
C VAL A 78 13.02 -0.50 -10.38
N LEU A 79 13.89 -1.49 -10.24
CA LEU A 79 14.60 -1.79 -9.00
C LEU A 79 15.92 -1.02 -8.91
N ARG A 80 15.92 0.07 -8.17
CA ARG A 80 17.12 0.88 -7.91
C ARG A 80 17.26 1.12 -6.42
N LYS A 81 18.41 0.76 -5.86
CA LYS A 81 18.73 0.93 -4.45
C LYS A 81 18.90 2.42 -4.11
N GLU A 82 18.77 2.77 -2.83
CA GLU A 82 18.86 4.16 -2.34
C GLU A 82 20.24 4.79 -2.61
N ASP A 83 21.30 3.98 -2.62
CA ASP A 83 22.66 4.38 -2.97
C ASP A 83 22.87 4.60 -4.49
N GLY A 84 21.82 4.40 -5.29
CA GLY A 84 21.82 4.60 -6.74
C GLY A 84 22.29 3.38 -7.54
N THR A 85 22.70 2.29 -6.89
CA THR A 85 23.08 1.01 -7.52
C THR A 85 21.84 0.18 -7.89
N TRP A 86 22.04 -0.89 -8.68
CA TRP A 86 20.94 -1.76 -9.13
C TRP A 86 20.73 -2.93 -8.17
N ALA A 87 19.49 -3.43 -8.12
CA ALA A 87 19.21 -4.69 -7.42
C ALA A 87 19.91 -5.86 -8.10
N ASN A 88 20.37 -6.81 -7.30
CA ASN A 88 20.77 -8.14 -7.77
C ASN A 88 19.64 -9.14 -7.49
N GLN A 89 19.87 -10.43 -7.78
CA GLN A 89 18.86 -11.47 -7.59
C GLN A 89 18.39 -11.60 -6.14
N ASP A 90 19.31 -11.55 -5.17
CA ASP A 90 19.01 -11.71 -3.74
C ASP A 90 18.17 -10.55 -3.18
N ASP A 91 18.38 -9.35 -3.72
CA ASP A 91 17.71 -8.14 -3.28
C ASP A 91 16.47 -7.80 -4.13
N ALA A 92 16.18 -8.53 -5.20
CA ALA A 92 15.15 -8.14 -6.18
C ALA A 92 13.72 -8.10 -5.59
N ASP A 93 13.42 -8.99 -4.65
CA ASP A 93 12.12 -9.09 -3.99
C ASP A 93 11.94 -8.05 -2.87
N THR A 94 13.04 -7.55 -2.30
CA THR A 94 13.05 -6.64 -1.15
C THR A 94 13.38 -5.21 -1.51
N THR A 95 14.03 -4.99 -2.66
CA THR A 95 14.41 -3.67 -3.15
C THR A 95 13.16 -2.88 -3.55
N PHE A 96 13.05 -1.65 -3.01
CA PHE A 96 12.03 -0.70 -3.41
C PHE A 96 12.34 -0.15 -4.81
N GLY A 97 11.31 0.05 -5.61
CA GLY A 97 11.49 0.53 -6.97
C GLY A 97 10.38 1.46 -7.43
N VAL A 98 10.63 2.15 -8.53
CA VAL A 98 9.69 3.14 -9.10
C VAL A 98 8.87 2.47 -10.19
N GLU A 99 7.55 2.64 -10.18
CA GLU A 99 6.73 2.11 -11.28
C GLU A 99 7.08 2.79 -12.61
N LEU A 100 7.37 1.97 -13.62
CA LEU A 100 7.60 2.40 -14.98
C LEU A 100 6.28 2.92 -15.61
N ARG A 101 6.17 4.25 -15.71
CA ARG A 101 5.00 4.94 -16.29
C ARG A 101 5.02 4.98 -17.84
N TYR A 102 3.83 5.13 -18.41
CA TYR A 102 3.47 4.82 -19.80
C TYR A 102 4.22 5.53 -20.96
N PRO A 103 4.66 6.80 -20.89
CA PRO A 103 5.14 7.49 -22.10
C PRO A 103 6.65 7.36 -22.37
N LEU A 104 7.46 6.86 -21.43
CA LEU A 104 8.91 6.93 -21.55
C LEU A 104 9.52 5.71 -22.27
N PRO A 105 10.48 5.91 -23.19
CA PRO A 105 11.29 4.82 -23.76
C PRO A 105 12.13 4.15 -22.66
N ILE A 106 12.17 2.82 -22.68
CA ILE A 106 12.91 2.02 -21.70
C ILE A 106 14.41 2.33 -21.69
N SER A 107 14.98 2.75 -22.84
CA SER A 107 16.42 3.01 -22.99
C SER A 107 16.94 4.19 -22.17
N LYS A 108 16.05 5.08 -21.71
CA LYS A 108 16.40 6.18 -20.80
C LYS A 108 16.35 5.79 -19.32
N LEU A 109 15.73 4.64 -19.01
CA LEU A 109 15.40 4.24 -17.65
C LEU A 109 16.12 2.96 -17.23
N LEU A 110 16.37 2.06 -18.18
CA LEU A 110 17.00 0.77 -17.97
C LEU A 110 18.34 0.74 -18.74
N PRO A 111 19.48 0.59 -18.04
CA PRO A 111 20.79 0.43 -18.66
C PRO A 111 20.86 -0.90 -19.43
N GLN A 112 21.92 -1.08 -20.20
CA GLN A 112 22.19 -2.35 -20.87
C GLN A 112 22.97 -3.26 -19.92
N LEU A 113 22.69 -4.56 -19.96
CA LEU A 113 23.45 -5.56 -19.20
C LEU A 113 24.88 -5.64 -19.73
N GLY A 114 25.84 -5.56 -18.82
CA GLY A 114 27.22 -5.98 -19.10
C GLY A 114 27.32 -7.51 -19.09
N GLU A 115 28.38 -8.05 -19.69
CA GLU A 115 28.62 -9.50 -19.80
C GLU A 115 28.67 -10.21 -18.43
N ASP A 116 29.05 -9.49 -17.36
CA ASP A 116 29.18 -10.01 -15.99
C ASP A 116 28.20 -9.35 -14.98
N SER A 117 27.06 -8.80 -15.45
CA SER A 117 26.13 -8.07 -14.58
C SER A 117 25.05 -8.97 -13.98
N ASP A 118 24.94 -8.98 -12.64
CA ASP A 118 23.85 -9.62 -11.86
C ASP A 118 22.62 -8.71 -11.69
N MET A 119 22.55 -7.63 -12.47
CA MET A 119 21.55 -6.57 -12.37
C MET A 119 20.15 -7.04 -12.75
N ILE A 120 19.21 -6.87 -11.84
CA ILE A 120 17.78 -7.03 -12.08
C ILE A 120 17.16 -5.65 -12.32
N HIS A 121 16.60 -5.45 -13.51
CA HIS A 121 16.02 -4.16 -13.88
C HIS A 121 14.65 -3.94 -13.27
N LEU A 122 13.82 -5.00 -13.30
CA LEU A 122 12.40 -4.89 -13.03
C LEU A 122 11.93 -5.98 -12.08
N ARG A 123 11.02 -5.63 -11.17
CA ARG A 123 10.09 -6.58 -10.58
C ARG A 123 8.74 -6.44 -11.26
N VAL A 124 8.22 -7.54 -11.76
CA VAL A 124 6.89 -7.64 -12.36
C VAL A 124 5.94 -8.06 -11.25
N GLU A 125 4.95 -7.22 -11.00
CA GLU A 125 3.92 -7.52 -10.02
C GLU A 125 2.59 -7.69 -10.74
N SER A 126 1.97 -8.87 -10.59
CA SER A 126 0.60 -9.04 -11.03
C SER A 126 -0.32 -8.22 -10.14
N VAL A 127 -1.17 -7.39 -10.75
CA VAL A 127 -2.30 -6.80 -10.04
C VAL A 127 -3.32 -7.92 -9.91
N ALA A 128 -3.19 -8.72 -8.85
CA ALA A 128 -3.92 -9.96 -8.68
C ALA A 128 -5.41 -9.81 -9.05
N ARG A 129 -5.80 -10.38 -10.20
CA ARG A 129 -7.18 -10.84 -10.39
C ARG A 129 -7.28 -12.20 -9.73
N ARG A 130 -7.80 -12.19 -8.51
CA ARG A 130 -8.20 -13.38 -7.74
C ARG A 130 -9.03 -14.34 -8.59
N ARG A 131 -8.94 -15.62 -8.21
CA ARG A 131 -9.82 -16.73 -8.60
C ARG A 131 -11.24 -16.23 -8.90
N SER A 132 -11.78 -16.72 -10.02
CA SER A 132 -13.17 -16.54 -10.41
C SER A 132 -14.12 -17.13 -9.37
N THR A 133 -14.45 -16.36 -8.35
CA THR A 133 -15.80 -16.32 -7.78
C THR A 133 -16.64 -15.33 -8.60
N PRO A 134 -17.98 -15.46 -8.65
CA PRO A 134 -18.83 -14.74 -9.60
C PRO A 134 -18.57 -13.23 -9.57
N LYS A 135 -18.80 -12.56 -10.70
CA LYS A 135 -18.75 -11.11 -10.88
C LYS A 135 -19.40 -10.39 -9.69
N ASP A 136 -18.63 -10.05 -8.69
CA ASP A 136 -19.06 -9.15 -7.61
C ASP A 136 -17.85 -8.56 -6.87
N GLY A 137 -16.85 -8.18 -7.67
CA GLY A 137 -15.71 -7.40 -7.22
C GLY A 137 -16.04 -5.92 -7.14
N ASN A 138 -17.08 -5.57 -6.39
CA ASN A 138 -17.33 -4.25 -5.79
C ASN A 138 -17.42 -3.07 -6.79
N LEU A 139 -18.46 -3.13 -7.64
CA LEU A 139 -19.08 -2.00 -8.35
C LEU A 139 -20.43 -1.65 -7.69
N ASN A 140 -20.54 -1.90 -6.40
CA ASN A 140 -21.83 -1.88 -5.74
C ASN A 140 -22.42 -0.47 -5.75
N THR A 141 -23.74 -0.32 -5.81
CA THR A 141 -24.38 0.98 -5.56
C THR A 141 -24.14 1.42 -4.10
N ALA A 142 -24.49 2.65 -3.76
CA ALA A 142 -24.49 3.07 -2.35
C ALA A 142 -25.41 2.16 -1.51
N GLU A 143 -26.58 1.81 -2.05
CA GLU A 143 -27.58 0.92 -1.44
C GLU A 143 -27.02 -0.48 -1.14
N GLU A 144 -26.34 -1.11 -2.09
CA GLU A 144 -25.76 -2.43 -1.87
C GLU A 144 -24.63 -2.42 -0.82
N ALA A 145 -23.86 -1.33 -0.73
CA ALA A 145 -22.85 -1.19 0.30
C ALA A 145 -23.48 -1.05 1.69
N VAL A 146 -24.56 -0.26 1.80
CA VAL A 146 -25.38 -0.12 3.01
C VAL A 146 -25.99 -1.47 3.41
N ASN A 147 -26.55 -2.22 2.46
CA ASN A 147 -27.18 -3.51 2.74
C ASN A 147 -26.18 -4.54 3.29
N ARG A 148 -24.99 -4.66 2.67
CA ARG A 148 -23.93 -5.56 3.16
C ARG A 148 -23.43 -5.16 4.54
N TYR A 149 -23.25 -3.85 4.77
CA TYR A 149 -22.85 -3.32 6.06
C TYR A 149 -23.90 -3.64 7.13
N ASN A 150 -25.17 -3.39 6.84
CA ASN A 150 -26.27 -3.64 7.77
C ASN A 150 -26.45 -5.13 8.06
N GLU A 151 -26.25 -6.01 7.06
CA GLU A 151 -26.26 -7.46 7.27
C GLU A 151 -25.18 -7.89 8.28
N ALA A 152 -23.94 -7.41 8.11
CA ALA A 152 -22.85 -7.68 9.04
C ALA A 152 -23.14 -7.16 10.46
N MET A 153 -23.69 -5.95 10.58
CA MET A 153 -24.03 -5.35 11.86
C MET A 153 -25.26 -5.98 12.54
N SER A 154 -26.22 -6.48 11.75
CA SER A 154 -27.48 -7.04 12.25
C SER A 154 -27.30 -8.23 13.19
N LYS A 155 -26.25 -9.03 13.00
CA LYS A 155 -25.94 -10.17 13.87
C LYS A 155 -25.54 -9.77 15.30
N LYS A 156 -25.15 -8.52 15.51
CA LYS A 156 -24.87 -7.94 16.83
C LYS A 156 -26.06 -7.17 17.43
N ARG A 157 -27.09 -6.92 16.63
CA ARG A 157 -28.25 -6.14 17.03
C ARG A 157 -29.17 -7.00 17.91
N LYS A 158 -29.45 -6.53 19.13
CA LYS A 158 -30.56 -7.10 19.93
C LYS A 158 -31.88 -6.75 19.24
N ALA A 159 -32.91 -7.59 19.40
CA ALA A 159 -34.22 -7.39 18.78
C ALA A 159 -34.83 -5.98 19.03
N THR A 160 -34.44 -5.31 20.12
CA THR A 160 -34.91 -3.99 20.55
C THR A 160 -33.99 -2.82 20.17
N GLU A 161 -32.73 -3.06 19.80
CA GLU A 161 -31.77 -1.99 19.46
C GLU A 161 -31.97 -1.61 17.99
N GLN A 162 -32.04 -0.32 17.64
CA GLN A 162 -32.10 0.12 16.23
C GLN A 162 -30.70 0.26 15.60
N THR A 163 -29.70 0.57 16.42
CA THR A 163 -28.30 0.77 16.01
C THR A 163 -27.33 0.04 16.93
N VAL A 164 -26.11 -0.19 16.44
CA VAL A 164 -25.02 -0.89 17.13
C VAL A 164 -23.87 0.10 17.32
N PRO A 165 -23.47 0.42 18.56
CA PRO A 165 -22.31 1.27 18.82
C PRO A 165 -21.02 0.59 18.36
N PHE A 166 -20.07 1.34 17.78
CA PHE A 166 -18.78 0.78 17.33
C PHE A 166 -17.99 0.11 18.44
N SER A 167 -18.15 0.56 19.69
CA SER A 167 -17.53 -0.03 20.87
C SER A 167 -18.03 -1.44 21.21
N LYS A 168 -19.11 -1.93 20.58
CA LYS A 168 -19.58 -3.33 20.66
C LYS A 168 -19.06 -4.20 19.51
N CYS A 169 -18.34 -3.63 18.54
CA CYS A 169 -17.78 -4.39 17.42
C CYS A 169 -16.56 -5.18 17.88
N ASP A 170 -16.53 -6.45 17.51
CA ASP A 170 -15.43 -7.36 17.81
C ASP A 170 -14.90 -8.00 16.54
N LYS A 171 -13.97 -8.94 16.70
CA LYS A 171 -13.40 -9.70 15.59
C LYS A 171 -14.47 -10.33 14.69
N THR A 172 -15.57 -10.85 15.24
CA THR A 172 -16.61 -11.49 14.44
C THR A 172 -17.33 -10.48 13.55
N THR A 173 -17.64 -9.29 14.11
CA THR A 173 -18.21 -8.19 13.30
C THR A 173 -17.25 -7.77 12.20
N THR A 174 -15.96 -7.64 12.52
CA THR A 174 -14.93 -7.29 11.53
C THR A 174 -14.78 -8.35 10.45
N ASP A 175 -14.78 -9.63 10.80
CA ASP A 175 -14.70 -10.75 9.85
C ASP A 175 -15.94 -10.76 8.94
N ASP A 176 -17.13 -10.45 9.46
CA ASP A 176 -18.34 -10.31 8.64
C ASP A 176 -18.30 -9.09 7.72
N LEU A 177 -17.86 -7.93 8.21
CA LEU A 177 -17.63 -6.73 7.41
C LEU A 177 -16.61 -6.99 6.30
N HIS A 178 -15.61 -7.83 6.57
CA HIS A 178 -14.51 -8.17 5.67
C HIS A 178 -14.66 -9.51 4.95
N LYS A 179 -15.82 -10.17 5.03
CA LYS A 179 -16.04 -11.53 4.50
C LYS A 179 -15.66 -11.71 3.02
N TYR A 180 -15.77 -10.65 2.22
CA TYR A 180 -15.47 -10.64 0.79
C TYR A 180 -14.24 -9.79 0.43
N ILE A 181 -13.46 -9.44 1.45
CA ILE A 181 -12.28 -8.59 1.38
C ILE A 181 -11.09 -9.45 1.79
N THR A 182 -9.92 -9.16 1.26
CA THR A 182 -8.70 -9.84 1.69
C THR A 182 -7.84 -8.99 2.57
N THR A 183 -6.97 -9.68 3.29
CA THR A 183 -5.84 -9.08 3.94
C THR A 183 -4.61 -9.22 3.05
N ASP A 184 -4.00 -8.10 2.69
CA ASP A 184 -2.76 -8.06 1.90
C ASP A 184 -1.63 -7.42 2.73
N LYS A 185 -0.37 -7.75 2.43
CA LYS A 185 0.78 -7.11 3.10
C LYS A 185 0.88 -5.65 2.71
N TYR A 186 1.17 -4.79 3.68
CA TYR A 186 1.17 -3.34 3.52
C TYR A 186 2.27 -2.71 4.35
N THR A 187 2.83 -1.64 3.80
CA THR A 187 3.67 -0.72 4.56
C THR A 187 3.18 0.67 4.22
N GLN A 188 2.82 1.46 5.23
CA GLN A 188 2.44 2.84 5.02
C GLN A 188 3.67 3.59 4.50
N GLN A 189 3.56 4.15 3.29
CA GLN A 189 4.63 4.95 2.71
C GLN A 189 4.87 6.17 3.59
N ALA A 190 6.13 6.34 4.00
CA ALA A 190 6.60 7.52 4.69
C ALA A 190 7.02 8.57 3.65
N GLU A 191 6.54 9.80 3.79
CA GLU A 191 7.06 10.94 3.05
C GLU A 191 7.76 11.91 3.99
N LYS A 192 8.87 12.48 3.53
CA LYS A 192 9.67 13.38 4.36
C LYS A 192 8.91 14.69 4.58
N LEU A 193 8.54 14.96 5.82
CA LEU A 193 7.97 16.24 6.23
C LEU A 193 8.91 17.42 5.89
N PRO A 194 8.36 18.56 5.44
CA PRO A 194 9.14 19.78 5.28
C PRO A 194 9.80 20.22 6.60
N VAL A 195 10.99 20.81 6.50
CA VAL A 195 11.88 21.11 7.65
C VAL A 195 11.19 21.97 8.72
N GLN A 196 10.32 22.90 8.31
CA GLN A 196 9.57 23.74 9.25
C GLN A 196 8.66 22.91 10.16
N TYR A 197 7.91 21.96 9.60
CA TYR A 197 6.99 21.12 10.37
C TYR A 197 7.71 20.10 11.24
N VAL A 198 8.87 19.61 10.80
CA VAL A 198 9.75 18.80 11.67
C VAL A 198 10.17 19.60 12.90
N SER A 199 10.49 20.88 12.72
CA SER A 199 10.84 21.78 13.82
C SER A 199 9.64 22.07 14.73
N ASP A 200 8.45 22.20 14.16
CA ASP A 200 7.21 22.40 14.90
C ASP A 200 6.87 21.19 15.78
N ILE A 201 6.94 19.96 15.23
CA ILE A 201 6.74 18.71 15.99
C ILE A 201 7.71 18.64 17.18
N LYS A 202 9.01 18.92 16.94
CA LYS A 202 10.02 18.91 18.01
C LYS A 202 9.70 19.93 19.09
N ARG A 203 9.31 21.14 18.71
CA ARG A 203 8.98 22.23 19.63
C ARG A 203 7.73 21.90 20.46
N ASP A 204 6.68 21.41 19.82
CA ASP A 204 5.42 21.11 20.49
C ASP A 204 5.56 19.88 21.41
N TYR A 205 6.33 18.88 20.99
CA TYR A 205 6.69 17.76 21.85
C TYR A 205 7.42 18.23 23.11
N ALA A 206 8.50 19.02 22.97
CA ALA A 206 9.26 19.54 24.11
C ALA A 206 8.39 20.41 25.04
N LYS A 207 7.50 21.23 24.46
CA LYS A 207 6.53 22.03 25.22
C LYS A 207 5.58 21.16 26.02
N ASN A 208 5.05 20.09 25.42
CA ASN A 208 4.11 19.18 26.07
C ASN A 208 4.79 18.34 27.17
N ILE A 209 6.01 17.87 26.94
CA ILE A 209 6.83 17.20 27.97
C ILE A 209 7.03 18.11 29.18
N LYS A 210 7.41 19.38 28.96
CA LYS A 210 7.63 20.33 30.04
C LYS A 210 6.35 20.60 30.85
N ALA A 211 5.19 20.62 30.18
CA ALA A 211 3.92 20.94 30.81
C ALA A 211 3.28 19.76 31.55
N ARG A 212 3.45 18.53 31.04
CA ARG A 212 2.66 17.35 31.48
C ARG A 212 3.50 16.18 31.95
N GLY A 213 4.77 16.10 31.54
CA GLY A 213 5.60 14.91 31.70
C GLY A 213 5.61 14.02 30.45
N VAL A 214 6.24 12.86 30.57
CA VAL A 214 6.44 11.92 29.45
C VAL A 214 5.15 11.19 29.07
N PRO A 215 4.83 11.04 27.78
CA PRO A 215 3.50 10.65 27.33
C PRO A 215 3.07 9.23 27.73
N TRP A 216 3.99 8.30 27.92
CA TRP A 216 3.67 6.92 28.31
C TRP A 216 3.19 6.77 29.76
N ASP A 217 3.47 7.74 30.63
CA ASP A 217 3.01 7.73 32.02
C ASP A 217 1.70 8.52 32.23
N LEU A 218 1.16 9.11 31.15
CA LEU A 218 0.02 10.01 31.23
C LEU A 218 -1.34 9.33 31.11
N SER A 219 -2.35 10.09 31.55
CA SER A 219 -3.75 9.76 31.28
C SER A 219 -4.02 9.67 29.78
N GLU A 220 -5.11 9.00 29.39
CA GLU A 220 -5.54 8.94 27.99
C GLU A 220 -5.79 10.34 27.43
N HIS A 221 -6.51 11.18 28.19
CA HIS A 221 -6.78 12.57 27.82
C HIS A 221 -5.50 13.38 27.57
N ASP A 222 -4.50 13.24 28.42
CA ASP A 222 -3.23 13.96 28.23
C ASP A 222 -2.41 13.41 27.05
N ARG A 223 -2.47 12.10 26.79
CA ARG A 223 -1.86 11.50 25.59
C ARG A 223 -2.50 12.00 24.30
N HIS A 224 -3.80 12.26 24.30
CA HIS A 224 -4.50 12.81 23.15
C HIS A 224 -3.89 14.14 22.70
N VAL A 225 -3.37 14.96 23.63
CA VAL A 225 -2.69 16.22 23.29
C VAL A 225 -1.41 15.98 22.46
N PHE A 226 -0.66 14.91 22.75
CA PHE A 226 0.54 14.57 21.98
C PHE A 226 0.18 14.02 20.60
N ILE A 227 -0.83 13.15 20.53
CA ILE A 227 -1.35 12.58 19.28
C ILE A 227 -1.86 13.71 18.38
N GLU A 228 -2.75 14.56 18.90
CA GLU A 228 -3.35 15.67 18.17
C GLU A 228 -2.31 16.66 17.67
N SER A 229 -1.29 16.97 18.48
CA SER A 229 -0.17 17.82 18.04
C SER A 229 0.53 17.27 16.80
N VAL A 230 0.85 15.97 16.76
CA VAL A 230 1.46 15.33 15.58
C VAL A 230 0.51 15.38 14.38
N LEU A 231 -0.77 15.04 14.59
CA LEU A 231 -1.77 15.02 13.53
C LEU A 231 -1.98 16.40 12.90
N VAL A 232 -2.20 17.43 13.73
CA VAL A 232 -2.43 18.81 13.28
C VAL A 232 -1.22 19.33 12.50
N THR A 233 0.00 19.09 12.98
CA THR A 233 1.19 19.52 12.25
C THR A 233 1.32 18.82 10.89
N CYS A 234 1.03 17.51 10.80
CA CYS A 234 1.05 16.78 9.52
C CYS A 234 -0.05 17.26 8.56
N ILE A 235 -1.24 17.59 9.08
CA ILE A 235 -2.36 18.10 8.27
C ILE A 235 -2.03 19.48 7.72
N ASN A 236 -1.47 20.38 8.54
CA ASN A 236 -1.04 21.70 8.08
C ASN A 236 0.01 21.57 6.97
N ALA A 237 0.96 20.63 7.12
CA ALA A 237 1.95 20.35 6.07
C ALA A 237 1.32 19.88 4.75
N ALA A 238 0.34 18.97 4.83
CA ALA A 238 -0.36 18.49 3.65
C ALA A 238 -1.28 19.56 3.03
N GLN A 239 -1.88 20.42 3.86
CA GLN A 239 -2.73 21.52 3.43
C GLN A 239 -1.93 22.57 2.66
N ASP A 240 -0.75 22.98 3.15
CA ASP A 240 0.12 23.94 2.45
C ASP A 240 0.54 23.41 1.07
N GLN A 241 0.76 22.09 0.94
CA GLN A 241 1.03 21.46 -0.35
C GLN A 241 -0.18 21.53 -1.29
N ILE A 242 -1.39 21.25 -0.79
CA ILE A 242 -2.64 21.37 -1.55
C ILE A 242 -2.85 22.82 -2.01
N ASP A 243 -2.59 23.79 -1.15
CA ASP A 243 -2.74 25.21 -1.47
C ASP A 243 -1.71 25.68 -2.53
N GLY A 244 -0.56 25.03 -2.60
CA GLY A 244 0.43 25.24 -3.66
C GLY A 244 0.10 24.53 -4.98
N GLU A 245 -0.64 23.41 -4.95
CA GLU A 245 -0.99 22.62 -6.13
C GLU A 245 -2.22 23.17 -6.88
N PHE A 246 -3.23 23.62 -6.14
CA PHE A 246 -4.50 24.08 -6.71
C PHE A 246 -4.63 25.60 -6.64
N THR A 247 -4.77 26.26 -7.78
CA THR A 247 -4.97 27.71 -7.85
C THR A 247 -6.45 28.10 -7.81
N ASP A 248 -7.34 27.23 -8.31
CA ASP A 248 -8.78 27.44 -8.29
C ASP A 248 -9.36 27.33 -6.86
N PRO A 249 -10.16 28.30 -6.38
CA PRO A 249 -10.73 28.27 -5.02
C PRO A 249 -11.67 27.09 -4.73
N GLU A 250 -12.45 26.64 -5.71
CA GLU A 250 -13.40 25.53 -5.52
C GLU A 250 -12.67 24.18 -5.52
N GLU A 251 -11.65 24.02 -6.37
CA GLU A 251 -10.77 22.85 -6.31
C GLU A 251 -9.99 22.78 -4.99
N ARG A 252 -9.49 23.91 -4.48
CA ARG A 252 -8.87 23.99 -3.16
C ARG A 252 -9.84 23.58 -2.05
N LYS A 253 -11.05 24.14 -2.05
CA LYS A 253 -12.08 23.81 -1.06
C LYS A 253 -12.50 22.35 -1.10
N GLN A 254 -12.52 21.74 -2.29
CA GLN A 254 -12.85 20.34 -2.47
C GLN A 254 -11.75 19.39 -1.99
N ASN A 255 -10.49 19.84 -2.05
CA ASN A 255 -9.33 19.07 -1.64
C ASN A 255 -8.80 19.43 -0.25
N SER A 256 -9.34 20.46 0.39
CA SER A 256 -8.88 20.92 1.71
C SER A 256 -9.02 19.84 2.77
N LEU A 257 -8.00 19.76 3.63
CA LEU A 257 -7.94 18.82 4.73
C LEU A 257 -8.38 19.50 6.02
N THR A 258 -9.31 18.88 6.73
CA THR A 258 -9.75 19.35 8.05
C THR A 258 -9.83 18.19 9.03
N ILE A 259 -9.42 18.41 10.27
CA ILE A 259 -9.59 17.46 11.37
C ILE A 259 -10.80 17.83 12.22
N ARG A 260 -11.53 16.83 12.66
CA ARG A 260 -12.65 16.95 13.61
C ARG A 260 -12.41 16.01 14.76
N SER A 261 -12.35 16.54 15.97
CA SER A 261 -12.28 15.77 17.21
C SER A 261 -13.67 15.29 17.65
N GLU A 262 -13.71 14.15 18.33
CA GLU A 262 -14.93 13.48 18.83
C GLU A 262 -16.07 13.41 17.80
N TYR A 263 -15.71 13.09 16.55
CA TYR A 263 -16.65 13.17 15.44
C TYR A 263 -17.58 11.97 15.44
N GLU A 264 -18.89 12.24 15.53
CA GLU A 264 -19.93 11.22 15.43
C GLU A 264 -20.12 10.81 13.96
N ILE A 265 -19.83 9.55 13.65
CA ILE A 265 -20.06 8.94 12.35
C ILE A 265 -21.38 8.19 12.42
N LYS A 266 -22.40 8.73 11.74
CA LYS A 266 -23.73 8.11 11.63
C LYS A 266 -24.42 8.49 10.33
N ASP A 267 -25.35 7.64 9.92
CA ASP A 267 -26.32 7.90 8.86
C ASP A 267 -27.60 7.11 9.17
N ALA A 268 -28.76 7.65 8.80
CA ALA A 268 -30.05 7.00 9.05
C ALA A 268 -30.18 5.65 8.33
N ALA A 269 -29.46 5.46 7.23
CA ALA A 269 -29.46 4.21 6.48
C ALA A 269 -28.54 3.13 7.09
N LEU A 270 -27.67 3.49 8.06
CA LEU A 270 -26.65 2.60 8.60
C LEU A 270 -27.00 2.14 10.02
N ALA A 271 -26.84 0.85 10.26
CA ALA A 271 -27.08 0.24 11.55
C ALA A 271 -25.99 0.55 12.59
N GLY A 272 -24.81 1.03 12.18
CA GLY A 272 -23.72 1.33 13.09
C GLY A 272 -23.55 2.82 13.35
N VAL A 273 -23.20 3.15 14.59
CA VAL A 273 -23.00 4.53 15.05
C VAL A 273 -21.87 4.58 16.06
N GLY A 274 -21.16 5.69 16.11
CA GLY A 274 -20.21 5.94 17.18
C GLY A 274 -19.42 7.20 16.96
N LYS A 275 -18.69 7.61 17.98
CA LYS A 275 -17.72 8.68 17.90
C LYS A 275 -16.35 8.07 17.65
N ALA A 276 -15.62 8.63 16.70
CA ALA A 276 -14.18 8.42 16.58
C ALA A 276 -13.46 9.58 17.29
N ASP A 277 -12.26 9.33 17.82
CA ASP A 277 -11.48 10.37 18.49
C ASP A 277 -11.13 11.50 17.52
N TRP A 278 -10.71 11.15 16.31
CA TRP A 278 -10.59 12.12 15.22
C TRP A 278 -11.03 11.55 13.87
N VAL A 279 -11.57 12.45 13.04
CA VAL A 279 -11.79 12.19 11.61
C VAL A 279 -11.13 13.29 10.80
N ILE A 280 -10.30 12.89 9.84
CA ILE A 280 -9.75 13.80 8.84
C ILE A 280 -10.66 13.76 7.61
N LYS A 281 -11.08 14.93 7.15
CA LYS A 281 -11.94 15.11 5.98
C LYS A 281 -11.18 15.79 4.85
N LYS A 282 -11.39 15.32 3.62
CA LYS A 282 -10.97 15.96 2.36
C LYS A 282 -12.20 16.54 1.67
N GLY A 283 -12.38 17.86 1.76
CA GLY A 283 -13.65 18.51 1.51
C GLY A 283 -14.75 17.90 2.41
N ASN A 284 -15.83 17.41 1.80
CA ASN A 284 -16.95 16.81 2.56
C ASN A 284 -16.74 15.33 2.94
N ARG A 285 -15.69 14.68 2.42
CA ARG A 285 -15.49 13.23 2.55
C ARG A 285 -14.61 12.90 3.74
N MET A 286 -14.96 11.84 4.47
CA MET A 286 -14.15 11.33 5.59
C MET A 286 -13.08 10.38 5.06
N VAL A 287 -11.81 10.76 5.14
CA VAL A 287 -10.71 10.07 4.44
C VAL A 287 -9.78 9.32 5.39
N VAL A 288 -9.68 9.76 6.65
CA VAL A 288 -8.97 9.05 7.71
C VAL A 288 -9.83 9.00 8.97
N VAL A 289 -9.97 7.82 9.57
CA VAL A 289 -10.63 7.63 10.87
C VAL A 289 -9.59 7.21 11.90
N ILE A 290 -9.51 7.92 13.02
CA ILE A 290 -8.45 7.77 14.01
C ILE A 290 -9.08 7.41 15.35
N GLU A 291 -8.61 6.31 15.93
CA GLU A 291 -8.99 5.84 17.27
C GLU A 291 -7.75 5.82 18.16
N ALA A 292 -7.81 6.52 19.28
CA ALA A 292 -6.82 6.45 20.34
C ALA A 292 -7.33 5.56 21.48
N MET A 293 -6.46 4.69 22.02
CA MET A 293 -6.81 3.85 23.17
C MET A 293 -5.67 3.77 24.16
N ARG A 294 -5.99 3.44 25.41
CA ARG A 294 -5.02 3.44 26.51
C ARG A 294 -4.00 2.31 26.47
N CYS A 295 -4.35 1.11 26.00
CA CYS A 295 -3.49 -0.09 26.16
C CYS A 295 -3.85 -1.34 25.34
N ASP A 296 -4.84 -1.30 24.44
CA ASP A 296 -5.14 -2.44 23.55
C ASP A 296 -5.46 -1.96 22.14
N VAL A 297 -4.41 -1.78 21.35
CA VAL A 297 -4.53 -1.42 19.92
C VAL A 297 -5.24 -2.54 19.14
N THR A 298 -5.28 -3.78 19.64
CA THR A 298 -6.02 -4.88 18.98
C THR A 298 -7.52 -4.68 19.07
N TYR A 299 -8.04 -4.29 20.24
CA TYR A 299 -9.46 -3.95 20.38
C TYR A 299 -9.82 -2.68 19.61
N ALA A 300 -8.96 -1.66 19.68
CA ALA A 300 -9.12 -0.41 18.94
C ALA A 300 -9.26 -0.64 17.42
N LYS A 301 -8.58 -1.65 16.86
CA LYS A 301 -8.70 -2.02 15.44
C LYS A 301 -10.13 -2.39 15.04
N TYR A 302 -10.88 -3.14 15.85
CA TYR A 302 -12.22 -3.58 15.47
C TYR A 302 -13.20 -2.40 15.45
N GLN A 303 -13.12 -1.52 16.46
CA GLN A 303 -13.87 -0.28 16.50
C GLN A 303 -13.52 0.64 15.33
N ASN A 304 -12.21 0.82 15.06
CA ASN A 304 -11.73 1.64 13.95
C ASN A 304 -12.20 1.09 12.59
N ILE A 305 -12.13 -0.22 12.36
CA ILE A 305 -12.63 -0.85 11.13
C ILE A 305 -14.12 -0.61 10.94
N ALA A 306 -14.94 -0.77 11.99
CA ALA A 306 -16.37 -0.50 11.90
C ALA A 306 -16.65 0.97 11.58
N ALA A 307 -15.92 1.89 12.22
CA ALA A 307 -16.01 3.32 11.96
C ALA A 307 -15.58 3.67 10.52
N MET A 308 -14.50 3.06 10.02
CA MET A 308 -14.02 3.20 8.64
C MET A 308 -15.05 2.70 7.62
N GLU A 309 -15.63 1.52 7.81
CA GLU A 309 -16.65 0.98 6.89
C GLU A 309 -17.93 1.83 6.89
N THR A 310 -18.31 2.38 8.06
CA THR A 310 -19.42 3.34 8.17
C THR A 310 -19.12 4.60 7.37
N ALA A 311 -17.94 5.21 7.59
CA ALA A 311 -17.51 6.41 6.88
C ALA A 311 -17.40 6.18 5.37
N ARG A 312 -16.95 4.99 4.94
CA ARG A 312 -16.92 4.59 3.53
C ARG A 312 -18.32 4.55 2.92
N CYS A 313 -19.31 3.98 3.62
CA CYS A 313 -20.69 3.97 3.16
C CYS A 313 -21.26 5.38 3.02
N VAL A 314 -21.03 6.24 4.02
CA VAL A 314 -21.42 7.66 3.98
C VAL A 314 -20.79 8.39 2.79
N ASN A 315 -19.48 8.25 2.58
CA ASN A 315 -18.80 8.86 1.44
C ASN A 315 -19.35 8.38 0.10
N LYS A 316 -19.72 7.10 0.01
CA LYS A 316 -20.29 6.52 -1.20
C LYS A 316 -21.65 7.14 -1.53
N MET A 317 -22.46 7.45 -0.52
CA MET A 317 -23.72 8.18 -0.70
C MET A 317 -23.52 9.62 -1.18
N ILE A 318 -22.41 10.28 -0.83
CA ILE A 318 -22.13 11.67 -1.23
C ILE A 318 -21.75 11.78 -2.72
N ARG A 319 -20.92 10.86 -3.24
CA ARG A 319 -20.27 11.03 -4.55
C ARG A 319 -20.24 9.80 -5.45
N ASN A 320 -20.90 8.70 -5.06
CA ASN A 320 -20.80 7.39 -5.74
C ASN A 320 -19.35 6.98 -6.03
N SER A 321 -18.41 7.41 -5.18
CA SER A 321 -16.97 7.20 -5.33
C SER A 321 -16.45 6.35 -4.19
N TRP A 322 -15.66 5.35 -4.54
CA TRP A 322 -15.17 4.25 -3.69
C TRP A 322 -13.73 4.46 -3.21
N GLN A 323 -13.21 5.69 -3.28
CA GLN A 323 -11.80 5.97 -2.91
C GLN A 323 -11.45 5.35 -1.56
N SER A 324 -10.21 4.88 -1.44
CA SER A 324 -9.71 4.22 -0.25
C SER A 324 -9.93 5.08 0.99
N ILE A 325 -10.38 4.46 2.07
CA ILE A 325 -10.42 5.09 3.39
C ILE A 325 -9.24 4.58 4.20
N LYS A 326 -8.62 5.47 4.97
CA LYS A 326 -7.50 5.16 5.85
C LYS A 326 -7.95 5.14 7.31
N GLY A 327 -7.19 4.44 8.13
CA GLY A 327 -7.40 4.32 9.56
C GLY A 327 -6.09 4.47 10.31
N ILE A 328 -6.16 5.00 11.52
CA ILE A 328 -5.05 4.99 12.47
C ILE A 328 -5.59 4.51 13.82
N CYS A 329 -4.99 3.47 14.37
CA CYS A 329 -5.23 3.06 15.77
C CYS A 329 -3.96 3.34 16.55
N THR A 330 -4.04 4.06 17.68
CA THR A 330 -2.84 4.38 18.45
C THR A 330 -3.07 4.48 19.96
N ASP A 331 -2.05 4.16 20.75
CA ASP A 331 -2.01 4.49 22.18
C ASP A 331 -0.91 5.54 22.49
N PHE A 332 -0.54 6.30 21.45
CA PHE A 332 0.66 7.11 21.29
C PHE A 332 1.96 6.30 21.12
N GLN A 333 2.12 5.18 21.81
CA GLN A 333 3.33 4.36 21.70
C GLN A 333 3.32 3.53 20.43
N SER A 334 2.22 2.85 20.15
CA SER A 334 2.00 2.03 18.97
C SER A 334 1.10 2.77 18.00
N TRP A 335 1.44 2.77 16.71
CA TRP A 335 0.64 3.36 15.64
C TRP A 335 0.39 2.30 14.59
N VAL A 336 -0.87 1.92 14.41
CA VAL A 336 -1.29 0.98 13.39
C VAL A 336 -2.03 1.74 12.30
N PHE A 337 -1.44 1.76 11.12
CA PHE A 337 -2.00 2.34 9.91
C PHE A 337 -2.82 1.28 9.19
N VAL A 338 -4.08 1.59 8.91
CA VAL A 338 -5.01 0.74 8.18
C VAL A 338 -5.34 1.40 6.85
N SER A 339 -5.30 0.63 5.77
CA SER A 339 -5.78 1.07 4.46
C SER A 339 -6.87 0.12 4.00
N ARG A 340 -8.06 0.66 3.75
CA ARG A 340 -9.20 -0.07 3.20
C ARG A 340 -9.50 0.47 1.82
N ASP A 341 -9.22 -0.32 0.79
CA ASP A 341 -9.60 0.01 -0.58
C ASP A 341 -10.94 -0.66 -0.95
N ASN A 342 -11.12 -1.06 -2.20
CA ASN A 342 -12.32 -1.74 -2.66
C ASN A 342 -12.31 -3.27 -2.35
N LYS A 343 -11.15 -3.91 -2.29
CA LYS A 343 -10.98 -5.38 -2.27
C LYS A 343 -10.03 -5.91 -1.20
N SER A 344 -9.25 -5.02 -0.57
CA SER A 344 -8.25 -5.32 0.43
C SER A 344 -8.39 -4.43 1.67
N VAL A 345 -7.99 -5.01 2.79
CA VAL A 345 -7.63 -4.32 4.03
C VAL A 345 -6.18 -4.62 4.27
N CYS A 346 -5.43 -3.57 4.53
CA CYS A 346 -3.99 -3.54 4.57
C CYS A 346 -3.58 -2.90 5.90
N MET A 347 -2.62 -3.48 6.61
CA MET A 347 -2.17 -2.97 7.92
C MET A 347 -0.66 -2.89 8.00
N ASP A 348 -0.18 -1.84 8.65
CA ASP A 348 1.23 -1.58 8.93
C ASP A 348 1.33 -1.02 10.36
N ASP A 349 2.27 -1.51 11.15
CA ASP A 349 2.48 -1.06 12.52
C ASP A 349 3.83 -0.38 12.69
N THR A 350 3.87 0.63 13.56
CA THR A 350 5.11 1.30 13.94
C THR A 350 4.98 1.74 15.38
N SER A 351 5.92 1.29 16.21
CA SER A 351 5.98 1.68 17.61
C SER A 351 6.99 2.80 17.82
N VAL A 352 6.82 3.58 18.87
CA VAL A 352 7.71 4.61 19.42
C VAL A 352 8.69 3.94 20.38
N VAL A 353 9.97 4.33 20.33
CA VAL A 353 10.98 3.87 21.29
C VAL A 353 10.80 4.71 22.54
N ILE A 354 10.40 4.06 23.63
CA ILE A 354 10.20 4.70 24.93
C ILE A 354 11.58 5.08 25.48
N SER A 355 11.76 6.35 25.83
CA SER A 355 12.99 6.83 26.45
C SER A 355 12.69 7.89 27.51
N ASN A 356 13.31 7.81 28.68
CA ASN A 356 13.08 8.80 29.76
C ASN A 356 13.68 10.19 29.48
N THR A 357 14.11 10.44 28.25
CA THR A 357 14.70 11.70 27.81
C THR A 357 13.61 12.66 27.32
N PRO A 358 13.76 13.96 27.51
CA PRO A 358 12.83 14.97 26.98
C PRO A 358 12.95 15.13 25.44
N GLU A 359 13.89 14.45 24.81
CA GLU A 359 14.10 14.48 23.37
C GLU A 359 12.98 13.77 22.61
N LEU A 360 12.71 14.23 21.39
CA LEU A 360 11.76 13.59 20.50
C LEU A 360 12.23 12.15 20.22
N PRO A 361 11.40 11.13 20.47
CA PRO A 361 11.74 9.75 20.14
C PRO A 361 12.09 9.61 18.66
N TYR A 362 13.16 8.86 18.37
CA TYR A 362 13.74 8.75 17.02
C TYR A 362 12.71 8.36 15.95
N ASN A 363 11.85 7.40 16.27
CA ASN A 363 10.81 6.87 15.39
C ASN A 363 9.50 7.65 15.40
N LEU A 364 9.30 8.63 16.29
CA LEU A 364 8.13 9.50 16.23
C LEU A 364 8.12 10.36 14.96
N LEU A 365 9.31 10.75 14.48
CA LEU A 365 9.43 11.44 13.19
C LEU A 365 9.09 10.51 12.02
N ASN A 366 9.44 9.23 12.09
CA ASN A 366 9.05 8.25 11.08
C ASN A 366 7.52 8.05 11.05
N ILE A 367 6.88 7.99 12.22
CA ILE A 367 5.42 7.96 12.34
C ILE A 367 4.80 9.22 11.72
N ALA A 368 5.32 10.40 12.04
CA ALA A 368 4.85 11.65 11.46
C ALA A 368 5.01 11.68 9.92
N ASN A 369 6.13 11.17 9.40
CA ASN A 369 6.34 11.02 7.96
C ASN A 369 5.35 10.02 7.32
N LYS A 370 4.97 8.94 8.01
CA LYS A 370 3.92 8.00 7.57
C LYS A 370 2.54 8.64 7.57
N VAL A 371 2.20 9.44 8.58
CA VAL A 371 0.96 10.24 8.62
C VAL A 371 0.94 11.23 7.46
N TYR A 372 2.01 12.00 7.27
CA TYR A 372 2.11 12.96 6.18
C TYR A 372 2.02 12.29 4.79
N GLY A 373 2.76 11.21 4.57
CA GLY A 373 2.71 10.42 3.34
C GLY A 373 1.33 9.79 3.08
N MET A 374 0.60 9.43 4.14
CA MET A 374 -0.80 9.02 4.02
C MET A 374 -1.66 10.17 3.49
N LEU A 375 -1.51 11.39 4.02
CA LEU A 375 -2.36 12.54 3.72
C LEU A 375 -2.18 13.09 2.31
N VAL A 376 -0.94 13.16 1.83
CA VAL A 376 -0.59 13.67 0.49
C VAL A 376 -0.94 12.70 -0.65
N HIS A 377 -1.29 11.46 -0.32
CA HIS A 377 -1.70 10.42 -1.27
C HIS A 377 -3.19 10.03 -1.18
N LEU A 378 -4.03 10.86 -0.54
CA LEU A 378 -5.48 10.63 -0.36
C LEU A 378 -6.35 10.84 -1.59
#